data_AF-A0A7V4UPR3-F1
#
_entry.id   AF-A0A7V4UPR3-F1
#
_cell.length_a   1.000
_cell.length_b   1.000
_cell.length_c   1.000
_cell.angle_alpha   90.00
_cell.angle_beta   90.00
_cell.angle_gamma   90.00
#
_symmetry.space_group_name_H-M   'P 1'
#
loop_
_entity.id
_entity.type
_entity.pdbx_description
1 polymer ?
#
loop_
_entity_poly.entity_id
_entity_poly.type
_entity_poly.pdbx_seq_one_letter_code
_entity_poly.pdbx_strand_id
1 'polypeptide(L)'
;MALKSKERRIEVALVFLSFVFLACSASPHFYLRYGHRLTEQELDSLLAANPLGPSENIKAITLGQTREVSHHVVQVRDREIPHIHKNHDVTVVMLRGQGYLIWENERVELDA
;
A
#
# COMPACT_ATOMS: atom_id res chain seq x y z
N MET A 1 6.80 53.20 4.03
CA MET A 1 5.99 52.28 3.20
C MET A 1 6.74 51.04 2.70
N ALA A 2 8.08 50.98 2.78
CA ALA A 2 8.90 49.88 2.25
C ALA A 2 9.03 48.61 3.15
N LEU A 3 8.92 48.73 4.48
CA LEU A 3 9.07 47.57 5.38
C LEU A 3 7.96 46.51 5.20
N LYS A 4 6.71 46.96 5.02
CA LYS A 4 5.53 46.10 4.86
C LYS A 4 5.59 45.22 3.59
N SER A 5 6.30 45.68 2.56
CA SER A 5 6.56 44.93 1.32
C SER A 5 7.61 43.83 1.50
N LYS A 6 8.58 44.05 2.40
CA LYS A 6 9.67 43.09 2.65
C LYS A 6 9.17 41.94 3.52
N GLU A 7 8.36 42.24 4.54
CA GLU A 7 7.68 41.26 5.39
C GLU A 7 6.73 40.36 4.58
N ARG A 8 5.90 40.95 3.71
CA ARG A 8 5.04 40.17 2.78
C ARG A 8 5.83 39.24 1.86
N ARG A 9 7.02 39.65 1.38
CA ARG A 9 7.87 38.81 0.53
C ARG A 9 8.46 37.64 1.32
N ILE A 10 8.78 37.85 2.59
CA ILE A 10 9.30 36.82 3.50
C ILE A 10 8.19 35.82 3.85
N GLU A 11 6.98 36.30 4.15
CA GLU A 11 5.81 35.44 4.41
C GLU A 11 5.46 34.57 3.19
N VAL A 12 5.43 35.16 1.99
CA VAL A 12 5.15 34.42 0.75
C VAL A 12 6.25 33.39 0.45
N ALA A 13 7.52 33.73 0.69
CA ALA A 13 8.63 32.80 0.52
C ALA A 13 8.59 31.65 1.54
N LEU A 14 8.19 31.92 2.79
CA LEU A 14 8.02 30.89 3.82
C LEU A 14 6.86 29.94 3.51
N VAL A 15 5.74 30.45 3.00
CA VAL A 15 4.61 29.63 2.55
C VAL A 15 5.02 28.75 1.35
N PHE A 16 5.72 29.33 0.36
CA PHE A 16 6.22 28.54 -0.77
C PHE A 16 7.22 27.47 -0.34
N LEU A 17 8.11 27.79 0.60
CA LEU A 17 9.09 26.85 1.12
C LEU A 17 8.43 25.71 1.91
N SER A 18 7.35 25.97 2.65
CA SER A 18 6.61 24.92 3.36
C SER A 18 5.88 23.95 2.41
N PHE A 19 5.42 24.43 1.25
CA PHE A 19 4.81 23.56 0.23
C PHE A 19 5.80 22.58 -0.42
N VAL A 20 7.08 22.94 -0.51
CA VAL A 20 8.13 22.07 -1.08
C VAL A 20 8.46 20.89 -0.14
N PHE A 21 8.37 21.09 1.18
CA PHE A 21 8.67 20.03 2.16
C PHE A 21 7.54 19.02 2.40
N LEU A 22 6.32 19.30 1.91
CA LEU A 22 5.18 18.37 1.99
C LEU A 22 5.21 17.26 0.91
N ALA A 23 6.10 17.35 -0.07
CA ALA A 23 6.13 16.45 -1.23
C ALA A 23 6.95 15.16 -1.02
N CYS A 24 7.56 14.96 0.15
CA CYS A 24 8.38 13.78 0.45
C CYS A 24 7.62 12.75 1.30
N SER A 25 6.59 12.15 0.73
CA SER A 25 6.17 10.81 1.12
C SER A 25 6.77 9.86 0.08
N ALA A 26 7.73 9.03 0.49
CA ALA A 26 8.20 7.95 -0.39
C ALA A 26 7.01 7.04 -0.66
N SER A 27 6.58 6.95 -1.92
CA SER A 27 5.53 5.99 -2.27
C SER A 27 6.05 4.57 -2.03
N PRO A 28 5.26 3.69 -1.42
CA PRO A 28 5.69 2.33 -1.20
C PRO A 28 5.95 1.64 -2.53
N HIS A 29 7.00 0.83 -2.57
CA HIS A 29 7.46 0.15 -3.76
C HIS A 29 7.75 -1.30 -3.43
N PHE A 30 7.07 -2.21 -4.12
CA PHE A 30 7.24 -3.65 -3.90
C PHE A 30 8.08 -4.23 -5.01
N TYR A 31 9.25 -4.75 -4.65
CA TYR A 31 10.13 -5.44 -5.58
C TYR A 31 9.66 -6.89 -5.72
N LEU A 32 9.09 -7.22 -6.88
CA LEU A 32 8.71 -8.59 -7.16
C LEU A 32 9.94 -9.38 -7.60
N ARG A 33 10.01 -10.66 -7.21
CA ARG A 33 11.09 -11.57 -7.64
C ARG A 33 11.16 -11.74 -9.17
N TYR A 34 10.11 -11.37 -9.90
CA TYR A 34 10.00 -11.51 -11.36
C TYR A 34 10.51 -10.29 -12.15
N GLY A 35 11.18 -9.33 -11.48
CA GLY A 35 11.93 -8.25 -12.14
C GLY A 35 11.16 -6.95 -12.40
N HIS A 36 9.86 -6.92 -12.14
CA HIS A 36 9.07 -5.70 -12.19
C HIS A 36 8.75 -5.20 -10.78
N ARG A 37 8.84 -3.88 -10.58
CA ARG A 37 8.45 -3.21 -9.34
C ARG A 37 6.98 -2.85 -9.45
N LEU A 38 6.18 -3.23 -8.46
CA LEU A 38 4.80 -2.78 -8.36
C LEU A 38 4.79 -1.35 -7.79
N THR A 39 4.42 -0.39 -8.63
CA THR A 39 4.17 1.00 -8.24
C THR A 39 2.70 1.20 -7.83
N GLU A 40 2.40 2.31 -7.14
CA GLU A 40 1.02 2.68 -6.79
C GLU A 40 0.10 2.79 -8.01
N GLN A 41 0.59 3.38 -9.11
CA GLN A 41 -0.19 3.53 -10.34
C GLN A 41 -0.52 2.17 -10.98
N GLU A 42 0.41 1.22 -10.93
CA GLU A 42 0.19 -0.14 -11.41
C GLU A 42 -0.76 -0.90 -10.50
N LEU A 43 -0.67 -0.71 -9.17
CA LEU A 43 -1.64 -1.25 -8.23
C LEU A 43 -3.04 -0.71 -8.52
N ASP A 44 -3.21 0.60 -8.73
CA ASP A 44 -4.49 1.21 -9.10
C ASP A 44 -5.06 0.60 -10.38
N SER A 45 -4.23 0.48 -11.41
CA SER A 45 -4.61 -0.10 -12.69
C SER A 45 -5.01 -1.58 -12.56
N LEU A 46 -4.27 -2.34 -11.74
CA LEU A 46 -4.54 -3.75 -11.46
C LEU A 46 -5.88 -3.93 -10.73
N LEU A 47 -6.14 -3.11 -9.71
CA LEU A 47 -7.37 -3.15 -8.92
C LEU A 47 -8.58 -2.69 -9.75
N ALA A 48 -8.43 -1.64 -10.57
CA ALA A 48 -9.47 -1.17 -11.47
C ALA A 48 -9.84 -2.20 -12.54
N ALA A 49 -8.85 -2.94 -13.08
CA ALA A 49 -9.09 -4.02 -14.03
C ALA A 49 -9.68 -5.28 -13.37
N ASN A 50 -9.51 -5.45 -12.05
CA ASN A 50 -9.91 -6.64 -11.31
C ASN A 50 -10.72 -6.26 -10.06
N PRO A 51 -11.85 -5.55 -10.18
CA PRO A 51 -12.60 -5.11 -9.02
C PRO A 51 -13.10 -6.30 -8.21
N LEU A 52 -13.13 -6.16 -6.89
CA LEU A 52 -13.80 -7.10 -6.01
C LEU A 52 -15.32 -7.04 -6.28
N GLY A 53 -15.91 -8.14 -6.73
CA GLY A 53 -17.34 -8.21 -7.04
C GLY A 53 -18.21 -7.86 -5.83
N PRO A 54 -19.44 -7.37 -6.03
CA PRO A 54 -20.29 -6.85 -4.94
C PRO A 54 -20.62 -7.90 -3.86
N SER A 55 -20.61 -9.18 -4.21
CA SER A 55 -20.81 -10.31 -3.29
C SER A 55 -19.53 -11.08 -2.97
N GLU A 56 -18.40 -10.75 -3.60
CA GLU A 56 -17.13 -11.45 -3.37
C GLU A 56 -16.45 -10.91 -2.11
N ASN A 57 -16.19 -11.76 -1.12
CA ASN A 57 -15.47 -11.31 0.07
C ASN A 57 -13.96 -11.15 -0.17
N ILE A 58 -13.37 -12.05 -0.96
CA ILE A 58 -11.92 -12.10 -1.23
C ILE A 58 -11.69 -12.29 -2.73
N LYS A 59 -10.70 -11.57 -3.26
CA LYS A 59 -10.19 -11.77 -4.62
C LYS A 59 -8.67 -11.71 -4.64
N ALA A 60 -8.03 -12.77 -5.11
CA ALA A 60 -6.58 -12.85 -5.25
C ALA A 60 -6.18 -12.75 -6.73
N ILE A 61 -5.16 -11.95 -7.02
CA ILE A 61 -4.61 -11.74 -8.35
C ILE A 61 -3.13 -12.14 -8.31
N THR A 62 -2.76 -13.19 -9.06
CA THR A 62 -1.37 -13.64 -9.15
C THR A 62 -0.56 -12.65 -9.99
N LEU A 63 0.46 -12.04 -9.37
CA LEU A 63 1.43 -11.18 -10.07
C LEU A 63 2.53 -11.99 -10.76
N GLY A 64 2.84 -13.16 -10.21
CA GLY A 64 3.80 -14.11 -10.78
C GLY A 64 4.05 -15.27 -9.84
N GLN A 65 4.59 -16.37 -10.39
CA GLN A 65 4.89 -17.59 -9.67
C GLN A 65 6.12 -18.30 -10.24
N THR A 66 6.96 -18.87 -9.37
CA THR A 66 7.97 -19.89 -9.69
C THR A 66 7.61 -21.20 -8.98
N ARG A 67 8.49 -22.19 -9.08
CA ARG A 67 8.40 -23.41 -8.26
C ARG A 67 8.46 -23.13 -6.75
N GLU A 68 9.09 -22.04 -6.33
CA GLU A 68 9.46 -21.79 -4.93
C GLU A 68 8.65 -20.66 -4.29
N VAL A 69 8.13 -19.72 -5.08
CA VAL A 69 7.44 -18.54 -4.55
C VAL A 69 6.37 -18.06 -5.52
N SER A 70 5.32 -17.47 -4.97
CA SER A 70 4.29 -16.76 -5.71
C SER A 70 4.00 -15.42 -5.05
N HIS A 71 3.75 -14.39 -5.85
CA HIS A 71 3.32 -13.08 -5.36
C HIS A 71 1.87 -12.83 -5.80
N HIS A 72 1.06 -12.33 -4.87
CA HIS A 72 -0.36 -12.08 -5.09
C HIS A 72 -0.74 -10.70 -4.55
N VAL A 73 -1.67 -10.04 -5.23
CA VAL A 73 -2.45 -8.94 -4.64
C VAL A 73 -3.78 -9.50 -4.22
N VAL A 74 -4.13 -9.32 -2.95
CA VAL A 74 -5.38 -9.84 -2.38
C VAL A 74 -6.24 -8.67 -1.91
N GLN A 75 -7.48 -8.63 -2.39
CA GLN A 75 -8.53 -7.73 -1.92
C GLN A 75 -9.40 -8.48 -0.92
N VAL A 76 -9.68 -7.87 0.24
CA VAL A 76 -10.52 -8.46 1.30
C VAL A 76 -11.56 -7.43 1.74
N ARG A 77 -12.83 -7.85 1.87
CA ARG A 77 -13.93 -6.99 2.34
C ARG A 77 -14.22 -7.13 3.83
N ASP A 78 -14.29 -8.35 4.35
CA ASP A 78 -14.53 -8.63 5.77
C ASP A 78 -13.35 -9.40 6.38
N ARG A 79 -13.29 -10.71 6.17
CA ARG A 79 -12.23 -11.56 6.76
C ARG A 79 -11.95 -12.82 5.95
N GLU A 80 -10.75 -13.35 6.09
CA GLU A 80 -10.43 -14.72 5.65
C GLU A 80 -10.83 -15.74 6.71
N ILE A 81 -11.14 -16.97 6.28
CA ILE A 81 -11.38 -18.09 7.19
C ILE A 81 -10.02 -18.56 7.75
N PRO A 82 -9.88 -18.74 9.07
CA PRO A 82 -8.66 -19.26 9.66
C PRO A 82 -8.25 -20.61 9.05
N HIS A 83 -6.99 -20.71 8.62
CA HIS A 83 -6.45 -21.92 7.99
C HIS A 83 -4.94 -22.04 8.26
N ILE A 84 -4.32 -23.13 7.80
CA ILE A 84 -2.91 -23.47 8.08
C ILE A 84 -2.16 -23.70 6.77
N HIS A 85 -1.01 -23.05 6.63
CA HIS A 85 -0.02 -23.34 5.58
C HIS A 85 0.96 -24.41 6.08
N LYS A 86 0.74 -25.68 5.71
CA LYS A 86 1.55 -26.80 6.22
C LYS A 86 2.94 -26.94 5.61
N ASN A 87 3.12 -26.41 4.39
CA ASN A 87 4.26 -26.74 3.54
C ASN A 87 5.07 -25.50 3.11
N HIS A 88 4.66 -24.31 3.53
CA HIS A 88 5.29 -23.05 3.16
C HIS A 88 4.91 -21.96 4.15
N ASP A 89 5.76 -20.94 4.21
CA ASP A 89 5.49 -19.72 4.96
C ASP A 89 4.76 -18.70 4.07
N VAL A 90 4.10 -17.74 4.71
CA VAL A 90 3.44 -16.61 4.03
C VAL A 90 3.86 -15.31 4.69
N THR A 91 4.22 -14.34 3.86
CA THR A 91 4.42 -12.95 4.27
C THR A 91 3.26 -12.12 3.78
N VAL A 92 2.61 -11.39 4.69
CA VAL A 92 1.53 -10.46 4.37
C VAL A 92 2.01 -9.04 4.59
N VAL A 93 1.73 -8.15 3.64
CA VAL A 93 1.97 -6.72 3.77
C VAL A 93 0.66 -6.01 3.46
N MET A 94 0.24 -5.10 4.35
CA MET A 94 -0.92 -4.26 4.10
C MET A 94 -0.55 -3.18 3.11
N LEU A 95 -1.22 -3.14 1.95
CA LEU A 95 -0.97 -2.13 0.92
C LEU A 95 -1.88 -0.91 1.09
N ARG A 96 -3.13 -1.14 1.52
CA ARG A 96 -4.14 -0.10 1.73
C ARG A 96 -5.13 -0.52 2.81
N GLY A 97 -5.55 0.46 3.61
CA GLY A 97 -6.51 0.25 4.68
C GLY A 97 -5.84 -0.23 5.97
N GLN A 98 -6.63 -0.88 6.81
CA GLN A 98 -6.21 -1.34 8.14
C GLN A 98 -6.93 -2.66 8.47
N GLY A 99 -6.30 -3.47 9.32
CA GLY A 99 -6.87 -4.73 9.79
C GLY A 99 -6.00 -5.36 10.86
N TYR A 100 -6.17 -6.66 11.07
CA TYR A 100 -5.34 -7.42 11.99
C TYR A 100 -5.16 -8.85 11.48
N LEU A 101 -4.02 -9.45 11.82
CA LEU A 101 -3.76 -10.87 11.67
C LEU A 101 -3.93 -11.54 13.03
N ILE A 102 -4.61 -12.69 13.05
CA ILE A 102 -4.56 -13.60 14.19
C ILE A 102 -3.56 -14.69 13.86
N TRP A 103 -2.46 -14.74 14.60
CA TRP A 103 -1.46 -15.80 14.49
C TRP A 103 -1.45 -16.58 15.80
N GLU A 104 -1.94 -17.82 15.74
CA GLU A 104 -2.24 -18.63 16.93
C GLU A 104 -3.17 -17.88 17.90
N ASN A 105 -2.63 -17.42 19.04
CA ASN A 105 -3.35 -16.65 20.06
C ASN A 105 -2.94 -15.18 20.10
N GLU A 106 -2.06 -14.75 19.19
CA GLU A 106 -1.59 -13.38 19.09
C GLU A 106 -2.38 -12.61 18.03
N ARG A 107 -2.67 -11.34 18.34
CA ARG A 107 -3.26 -10.39 17.41
C ARG A 107 -2.20 -9.36 17.02
N VAL A 108 -1.93 -9.27 15.73
CA VAL A 108 -1.00 -8.30 15.15
C VAL A 108 -1.82 -7.29 14.34
N GLU A 109 -1.80 -6.02 14.72
CA GLU A 109 -2.43 -4.96 13.93
C GLU A 109 -1.64 -4.74 12.64
N LEU A 110 -2.35 -4.49 11.54
CA LEU A 110 -1.78 -4.24 10.23
C LEU A 110 -2.33 -2.92 9.69
N ASP A 111 -1.44 -1.99 9.39
CA ASP A 111 -1.71 -0.72 8.73
C ASP A 111 -0.80 -0.52 7.52
N ALA A 112 -1.24 0.34 6.59
CA ALA A 112 -0.50 0.72 5.38
C ALA A 112 0.15 2.10 5.54
#